data_AF-A0A514WDH7-F1
#
_entry.id   AF-A0A514WDH7-F1
#
_cell.length_a   1.000
_cell.length_b   1.000
_cell.length_c   1.000
_cell.angle_alpha   90.00
_cell.angle_beta   90.00
_cell.angle_gamma   90.00
#
_symmetry.space_group_name_H-M   'P 1'
#
loop_
_entity.id
_entity.type
_entity.pdbx_description
1 polymer ?
#
loop_
_entity_poly.entity_id
_entity_poly.type
_entity_poly.pdbx_seq_one_letter_code
_entity_poly.pdbx_strand_id
1 'polypeptide(L)'
;MGTMTVGSQTVGYQWASDIAFDGIRLEILSVDSDVVFDVSIPDNGPMTVNTFGKEVAVDLIKVAIETAERRQQPSLPSKRKGR
;
A
#
# COMPACT_ATOMS: atom_id res chain seq x y z
N MET A 1 -0.12 -9.75 6.10
CA MET A 1 -0.96 -9.69 4.88
C MET A 1 -2.31 -9.09 5.26
N GLY A 2 -2.86 -8.21 4.43
CA GLY A 2 -4.16 -7.57 4.62
C GLY A 2 -5.02 -7.67 3.35
N THR A 3 -6.23 -7.14 3.40
CA THR A 3 -7.13 -7.09 2.24
C THR A 3 -7.71 -5.69 2.06
N MET A 4 -8.01 -5.33 0.82
CA MET A 4 -8.69 -4.09 0.46
C MET A 4 -9.86 -4.37 -0.48
N THR A 5 -10.90 -3.54 -0.41
CA THR A 5 -12.08 -3.67 -1.25
C THR A 5 -12.10 -2.57 -2.30
N VAL A 6 -12.30 -2.94 -3.55
CA VAL A 6 -12.43 -2.04 -4.70
C VAL A 6 -13.71 -2.41 -5.44
N GLY A 7 -14.73 -1.55 -5.34
CA GLY A 7 -16.07 -1.89 -5.83
C GLY A 7 -16.61 -3.15 -5.13
N SER A 8 -16.90 -4.20 -5.91
CA SER A 8 -17.36 -5.50 -5.41
C SER A 8 -16.24 -6.53 -5.21
N GLN A 9 -14.99 -6.17 -5.52
CA GLN A 9 -13.85 -7.09 -5.45
C GLN A 9 -13.05 -6.88 -4.18
N THR A 10 -12.58 -7.97 -3.58
CA THR A 10 -11.60 -7.96 -2.50
C THR A 10 -10.26 -8.44 -3.02
N VAL A 11 -9.21 -7.67 -2.78
CA VAL A 11 -7.85 -7.92 -3.27
C VAL A 11 -6.91 -8.02 -2.07
N GLY A 12 -5.96 -8.94 -2.13
CA GLY A 12 -4.93 -9.10 -1.11
C GLY A 12 -3.82 -8.06 -1.23
N TYR A 13 -3.19 -7.72 -0.12
CA TYR A 13 -1.96 -6.93 -0.13
C TYR A 13 -1.00 -7.36 0.97
N GLN A 14 0.28 -7.06 0.76
CA GLN A 14 1.31 -7.25 1.78
C GLN A 14 2.31 -6.10 1.81
N TRP A 15 2.97 -5.98 2.96
CA TRP A 15 4.03 -5.00 3.17
C TRP A 15 5.36 -5.73 3.05
N ALA A 16 6.20 -5.31 2.11
CA ALA A 16 7.51 -5.84 1.88
C ALA A 16 8.57 -4.77 2.22
N SER A 17 9.56 -5.16 3.01
CA SER A 17 10.78 -4.38 3.20
C SER A 17 11.90 -5.08 2.44
N ASP A 18 12.42 -4.44 1.41
CA ASP A 18 13.57 -4.94 0.65
C ASP A 18 14.85 -4.32 1.23
N ILE A 19 15.90 -5.12 1.41
CA ILE A 19 17.22 -4.66 1.88
C ILE A 19 17.83 -3.65 0.89
N ALA A 20 17.46 -3.71 -0.39
CA ALA A 20 17.95 -2.83 -1.45
C ALA A 20 17.11 -1.56 -1.67
N PHE A 21 16.02 -1.35 -0.93
CA PHE A 21 15.15 -0.18 -1.06
C PHE A 21 15.05 0.58 0.26
N ASP A 22 15.51 1.83 0.27
CA ASP A 22 15.39 2.73 1.42
C ASP A 22 13.92 3.19 1.57
N GLY A 23 13.10 2.32 2.13
CA GLY A 23 11.68 2.54 2.38
C GLY A 23 10.89 1.24 2.53
N ILE A 24 9.59 1.31 2.26
CA ILE A 24 8.69 0.15 2.31
C ILE A 24 7.86 0.04 1.03
N ARG A 25 7.51 -1.19 0.64
CA ARG A 25 6.63 -1.47 -0.49
C ARG A 25 5.31 -2.04 -0.02
N LEU A 26 4.23 -1.54 -0.62
CA LEU A 26 2.92 -2.15 -0.56
C LEU A 26 2.71 -2.96 -1.84
N GLU A 27 2.76 -4.27 -1.73
CA GLU A 27 2.53 -5.19 -2.85
C GLU A 27 1.05 -5.55 -2.91
N ILE A 28 0.44 -5.38 -4.08
CA ILE A 28 -0.94 -5.79 -4.34
C ILE A 28 -0.92 -7.14 -5.01
N LEU A 29 -1.69 -8.07 -4.46
CA LEU A 29 -1.64 -9.48 -4.82
C LEU A 29 -2.89 -9.88 -5.61
N SER A 30 -2.69 -10.76 -6.59
CA SER A 30 -3.76 -11.47 -7.26
C SER A 30 -4.36 -12.55 -6.36
N VAL A 31 -5.42 -13.21 -6.83
CA VAL A 31 -6.02 -14.36 -6.13
C VAL A 31 -5.04 -15.53 -5.95
N ASP A 32 -4.07 -15.65 -6.87
CA ASP A 32 -3.02 -16.68 -6.84
C ASP A 32 -1.78 -16.23 -6.05
N SER A 33 -1.87 -15.10 -5.34
CA SER A 33 -0.79 -14.49 -4.55
C SER A 33 0.40 -13.95 -5.36
N ASP A 34 0.30 -13.90 -6.70
CA ASP A 34 1.26 -13.17 -7.53
C ASP A 34 1.12 -11.65 -7.36
N VAL A 35 2.24 -10.93 -7.38
CA VAL A 35 2.23 -9.46 -7.33
C VAL A 35 1.71 -8.89 -8.65
N VAL A 36 0.62 -8.11 -8.56
CA VAL A 36 -0.01 -7.43 -9.69
C VAL A 36 0.69 -6.10 -9.98
N PHE A 37 0.93 -5.32 -8.93
CA PHE A 37 1.68 -4.08 -8.94
C PHE A 37 2.15 -3.77 -7.52
N ASP A 38 3.13 -2.87 -7.39
CA ASP A 38 3.56 -2.37 -6.10
C ASP A 38 3.49 -0.84 -6.01
N VAL A 39 3.25 -0.36 -4.79
CA VAL A 39 3.40 1.04 -4.42
C VAL A 39 4.66 1.15 -3.57
N SER A 40 5.69 1.80 -4.12
CA SER A 40 6.95 2.05 -3.47
C SER A 40 6.88 3.35 -2.69
N ILE A 41 7.14 3.27 -1.38
CA ILE A 41 7.06 4.38 -0.44
C ILE A 41 8.47 4.59 0.11
N PRO A 42 9.28 5.45 -0.55
CA PRO A 42 10.64 5.68 -0.11
C PRO A 42 10.64 6.50 1.19
N ASP A 43 11.69 6.35 2.00
CA ASP A 43 11.90 7.18 3.19
C ASP A 43 12.06 8.66 2.81
N ASN A 44 12.56 8.93 1.61
CA ASN A 44 12.68 10.26 1.05
C ASN A 44 12.29 10.28 -0.44
N GLY A 45 11.49 11.28 -0.83
CA GLY A 45 11.03 11.47 -2.20
C GLY A 45 9.58 11.06 -2.43
N PRO A 46 9.10 11.10 -3.69
CA PRO A 46 7.71 10.81 -4.01
C PRO A 46 7.42 9.31 -3.96
N MET A 47 6.20 8.98 -3.53
CA MET A 47 5.63 7.65 -3.72
C MET A 47 5.54 7.32 -5.21
N THR A 48 5.84 6.09 -5.60
CA THR A 48 5.78 5.63 -7.00
C THR A 48 4.98 4.36 -7.11
N VAL A 49 4.41 4.12 -8.30
CA VAL A 49 3.65 2.90 -8.62
C VAL A 49 4.37 2.17 -9.73
N ASN A 50 4.66 0.89 -9.51
CA ASN A 50 5.24 0.02 -10.51
C ASN A 50 4.23 -1.05 -10.91
N THR A 51 3.75 -0.99 -12.15
CA THR A 51 2.74 -1.92 -12.69
C THR A 51 3.36 -3.08 -13.47
N PHE A 52 4.69 -3.21 -13.50
CA PHE A 52 5.41 -4.23 -14.27
C PHE A 52 5.04 -4.23 -15.77
N GLY A 53 4.73 -3.06 -16.32
CA GLY A 53 4.32 -2.91 -17.72
C GLY A 53 2.91 -3.39 -18.05
N LYS A 54 2.10 -3.68 -17.02
CA LYS A 54 0.70 -4.11 -17.17
C LYS A 54 -0.26 -2.95 -16.97
N GLU A 55 -1.45 -3.07 -17.54
CA GLU A 55 -2.58 -2.21 -17.23
C GLU A 55 -3.20 -2.63 -15.89
N VAL A 56 -3.49 -1.64 -15.04
CA VAL A 56 -4.08 -1.85 -13.71
C VAL A 56 -5.27 -0.91 -13.56
N ALA A 57 -6.34 -1.40 -12.96
CA ALA A 57 -7.52 -0.60 -12.69
C ALA A 57 -7.17 0.62 -11.83
N VAL A 58 -7.56 1.82 -12.29
CA VAL A 58 -7.24 3.09 -11.62
C VAL A 58 -7.80 3.14 -10.19
N ASP A 59 -9.00 2.64 -9.96
CA ASP A 59 -9.59 2.63 -8.62
C ASP A 59 -8.82 1.74 -7.64
N LEU A 60 -8.21 0.65 -8.13
CA LEU A 60 -7.36 -0.19 -7.31
C LEU A 60 -6.04 0.51 -6.95
N ILE A 61 -5.45 1.26 -7.89
CA ILE A 61 -4.28 2.11 -7.62
C ILE A 61 -4.63 3.15 -6.55
N LYS A 62 -5.78 3.82 -6.67
CA LYS A 62 -6.21 4.83 -5.69
C LYS A 62 -6.37 4.25 -4.28
N VAL A 63 -7.06 3.11 -4.14
CA VAL A 63 -7.23 2.46 -2.83
C VAL A 63 -5.89 1.99 -2.25
N ALA A 64 -4.96 1.52 -3.09
CA ALA A 64 -3.61 1.18 -2.64
C ALA A 64 -2.83 2.40 -2.12
N ILE A 65 -2.89 3.54 -2.83
CA ILE A 65 -2.26 4.80 -2.40
C ILE A 65 -2.87 5.26 -1.07
N GLU A 66 -4.20 5.28 -0.94
CA GLU A 66 -4.87 5.66 0.32
C GLU A 66 -4.48 4.74 1.48
N THR A 67 -4.30 3.45 1.20
CA THR A 67 -3.83 2.46 2.20
C THR A 67 -2.39 2.77 2.62
N ALA A 68 -1.54 3.18 1.68
CA ALA A 68 -0.18 3.58 1.96
C ALA A 68 -0.07 4.85 2.79
N GLU A 69 -0.83 5.89 2.43
CA GLU A 69 -0.89 7.16 3.15
C GLU A 69 -1.37 6.97 4.59
N ARG A 70 -2.40 6.12 4.82
CA ARG A 70 -2.89 5.81 6.17
C ARG A 70 -1.84 5.18 7.06
N ARG A 71 -0.90 4.41 6.51
CA ARG A 71 0.21 3.84 7.28
C ARG A 71 1.27 4.89 7.63
N GLN A 72 1.49 5.88 6.77
CA GLN A 72 2.43 6.97 7.01
C GLN A 72 1.93 8.02 8.00
N GLN A 73 0.61 8.14 8.20
CA GLN A 73 0.08 9.05 9.20
C GLN A 73 0.57 8.60 10.60
N PRO A 74 1.34 9.44 11.32
CA PRO A 74 1.64 9.14 12.71
C PRO A 74 0.31 9.09 13.44
N SER A 75 0.06 8.01 14.19
CA SER A 75 -1.08 7.93 15.09
C SER A 75 -1.05 9.18 15.97
N LEU A 76 -1.99 10.10 15.75
CA LEU A 76 -2.15 11.27 16.63
C LEU A 76 -2.19 10.74 18.06
N PRO A 77 -1.38 11.25 19.00
CA PRO A 77 -1.39 10.77 20.36
C PRO A 77 -2.82 10.93 20.88
N SER A 78 -3.44 9.79 21.20
CA SER A 78 -4.71 9.75 21.92
C SER A 78 -4.57 10.67 23.11
N LYS A 79 -5.32 11.79 23.10
CA LYS A 79 -5.44 12.65 24.26
C LYS A 79 -6.04 11.79 25.37
N ARG A 80 -5.17 11.19 26.19
CA ARG A 80 -5.54 10.71 27.52
C ARG A 80 -6.11 11.94 28.22
N LYS A 81 -7.45 12.04 28.28
CA LYS A 81 -8.14 12.92 29.21
C LYS A 81 -7.70 12.47 30.60
N GLY A 82 -6.74 13.20 31.15
CA GLY A 82 -6.39 13.12 32.55
C GLY A 82 -7.61 13.50 33.38
N ARG A 83 -7.82 12.66 34.41
CA ARG A 83 -8.58 12.83 35.64
C ARG A 83 -9.27 14.17 35.88
#